data_AF-A0A6B3FEX2-F1
#
_entry.id   AF-A0A6B3FEX2-F1
#
_cell.length_a   1.000
_cell.length_b   1.000
_cell.length_c   1.000
_cell.angle_alpha   90.00
_cell.angle_beta   90.00
_cell.angle_gamma   90.00
#
_symmetry.space_group_name_H-M   'P 1'
#
loop_
_entity.id
_entity.type
_entity.pdbx_description
1 polymer ?
#
loop_
_entity_poly.entity_id
_entity_poly.type
_entity_poly.pdbx_seq_one_letter_code
_entity_poly.pdbx_strand_id
1 'polypeptide(L)'
;MSKLPGWLGRFGSELTELGARLDERRARAAADDEPFTAKGAVPDADTEPGQVPAPPSYAPSVAAKPDPVAAIPWGMRVAAEAGWRLLVLAGTLWVLMRVITAVELVVLAFSAALLITAMLQPTVVRLKRFGLPHGLATAVTAVLGFVVIGLVGWFVVWQVMENLDTLSDRVRDGIDELKRWALDSPFHVTESQINDIAKNLSDTIGTNTEEITSAGLQGVTVMVEFLTGLLLAMFSTLFLLYDGRRIWEWSLKLVPAAARPGVAGAGPRA
;
A
#
# COMPACT_ATOMS: atom_id res chain seq x y z
N MET A 1 -9.36 -19.19 -5.84
CA MET A 1 -9.95 -19.82 -4.63
C MET A 1 -8.95 -19.70 -3.50
N SER A 2 -9.09 -18.67 -2.64
CA SER A 2 -8.17 -18.37 -1.55
C SER A 2 -8.44 -19.26 -0.34
N LYS A 3 -7.47 -20.09 0.05
CA LYS A 3 -7.53 -20.86 1.30
C LYS A 3 -7.32 -19.90 2.46
N LEU A 4 -8.40 -19.61 3.20
CA LEU A 4 -8.32 -18.84 4.43
C LEU A 4 -7.50 -19.62 5.48
N PRO A 5 -6.68 -18.94 6.30
CA PRO A 5 -5.78 -19.58 7.25
C PRO A 5 -6.57 -20.34 8.32
N GLY A 6 -6.20 -21.60 8.58
CA GLY A 6 -6.93 -22.51 9.48
C GLY A 6 -7.11 -22.03 10.92
N TRP A 7 -6.36 -21.00 11.33
CA TRP A 7 -6.52 -20.34 12.62
C TRP A 7 -7.88 -19.60 12.75
N LEU A 8 -8.42 -19.05 11.66
CA LEU A 8 -9.73 -18.38 11.67
C LEU A 8 -10.89 -19.37 11.85
N GLY A 9 -10.76 -20.59 11.33
CA GLY A 9 -11.78 -21.64 11.49
C GLY A 9 -11.93 -22.07 12.94
N ARG A 10 -10.81 -22.22 13.66
CA ARG A 10 -10.80 -22.61 15.08
C ARG A 10 -11.39 -21.53 15.98
N PHE A 11 -11.12 -20.25 15.68
CA PHE A 11 -11.74 -19.13 16.39
C PHE A 11 -13.25 -19.06 16.17
N GLY A 12 -13.73 -19.35 14.95
CA GLY A 12 -15.16 -19.40 14.66
C GLY A 12 -15.91 -20.47 15.46
N SER A 13 -15.31 -21.66 15.62
CA SER A 13 -15.92 -22.73 16.42
C SER A 13 -15.97 -22.39 17.92
N GLU A 14 -14.91 -21.76 18.46
CA GLU A 14 -14.88 -21.37 19.87
C GLU A 14 -15.91 -20.27 20.17
N LEU A 15 -16.08 -19.29 19.28
CA LEU A 15 -17.11 -18.26 19.42
C LEU A 15 -18.53 -18.83 19.37
N THR A 16 -18.74 -19.86 18.55
CA THR A 16 -20.05 -20.52 18.42
C THR A 16 -20.39 -21.34 19.68
N GLU A 17 -19.40 -22.04 20.24
CA GLU A 17 -19.57 -22.78 21.50
C GLU A 17 -19.82 -21.83 22.69
N LEU A 18 -19.14 -20.68 22.70
CA LEU A 18 -19.30 -19.67 23.75
C LEU A 18 -20.67 -18.97 23.67
N GLY A 19 -21.19 -18.75 22.46
CA GLY A 19 -22.55 -18.26 22.22
C GLY A 19 -23.60 -19.23 22.74
N ALA A 20 -23.47 -20.53 22.42
CA ALA A 20 -24.38 -21.56 22.90
C ALA A 20 -24.43 -21.66 24.44
N ARG A 21 -23.27 -21.55 25.11
CA ARG A 21 -23.20 -21.53 26.58
C ARG A 21 -23.90 -20.31 27.20
N LEU A 22 -23.88 -19.16 26.52
CA LEU A 22 -24.54 -17.95 27.01
C LEU A 22 -26.06 -18.04 26.84
N ASP A 23 -26.55 -18.58 25.72
CA ASP A 23 -27.97 -18.83 25.52
C ASP A 23 -28.51 -19.87 26.50
N GLU A 24 -27.74 -20.90 26.83
CA GLU A 24 -28.14 -21.87 27.85
C GLU A 24 -28.25 -21.22 29.25
N ARG A 25 -27.35 -20.29 29.59
CA ARG A 25 -27.46 -19.50 30.83
C ARG A 25 -28.64 -18.54 30.81
N ARG A 26 -28.92 -17.92 29.66
CA ARG A 26 -30.06 -17.01 29.50
C ARG A 26 -31.39 -17.76 29.58
N ALA A 27 -31.45 -18.96 29.03
CA ALA A 27 -32.60 -19.84 29.11
C ALA A 27 -32.82 -20.37 30.53
N ARG A 28 -31.74 -20.71 31.26
CA ARG A 28 -31.85 -21.04 32.70
C ARG A 28 -32.32 -19.86 33.53
N ALA A 29 -31.78 -18.67 33.29
CA ALA A 29 -32.25 -17.45 33.97
C ALA A 29 -33.73 -17.13 33.66
N ALA A 30 -34.17 -17.37 32.41
CA ALA A 30 -35.57 -17.21 32.01
C ALA A 30 -36.49 -18.32 32.55
N ALA A 31 -35.95 -19.49 32.89
CA ALA A 31 -36.67 -20.58 33.55
C ALA A 31 -36.74 -20.41 35.07
N ASP A 32 -35.73 -19.77 35.66
CA ASP A 32 -35.72 -19.35 37.08
C ASP A 32 -36.60 -18.10 37.32
N ASP A 33 -36.84 -17.28 36.28
CA ASP A 33 -37.92 -16.28 36.22
C ASP A 33 -39.28 -16.96 35.99
N GLU A 34 -39.67 -17.85 36.91
CA GLU A 34 -41.09 -18.19 37.05
C GLU A 34 -41.86 -16.88 37.30
N PRO A 35 -42.92 -16.56 36.53
CA PRO A 35 -43.74 -15.41 36.83
C PRO A 35 -44.28 -15.62 38.24
N PHE A 36 -43.92 -14.73 39.17
CA PHE A 36 -44.42 -14.72 40.54
C PHE A 36 -45.95 -14.75 40.47
N THR A 37 -46.52 -15.95 40.54
CA THR A 37 -47.96 -16.14 40.59
C THR A 37 -48.36 -15.76 42.00
N ALA A 38 -48.76 -14.51 42.14
CA ALA A 38 -49.38 -13.99 43.35
C ALA A 38 -50.65 -14.81 43.64
N LYS A 39 -50.49 -15.91 44.37
CA LYS A 39 -51.59 -16.69 44.91
C LYS A 39 -51.46 -16.71 46.43
N GLY A 40 -52.18 -15.78 47.05
CA GLY A 40 -52.55 -15.86 48.47
C GLY A 40 -52.20 -14.64 49.30
N ALA A 41 -52.92 -13.54 49.12
CA ALA A 41 -53.50 -12.70 50.17
C ALA A 41 -54.01 -11.40 49.52
N VAL A 42 -55.31 -11.15 49.61
CA VAL A 42 -55.91 -9.86 49.28
C VAL A 42 -55.36 -8.85 50.29
N PRO A 43 -54.69 -7.75 49.89
CA PRO A 43 -54.36 -6.69 50.81
C PRO A 43 -55.61 -5.85 51.03
N ASP A 44 -56.04 -5.73 52.28
CA ASP A 44 -56.96 -4.67 52.70
C ASP A 44 -56.39 -3.31 52.27
N ALA A 45 -57.28 -2.46 51.77
CA ALA A 45 -56.98 -1.21 51.10
C ALA A 45 -56.54 -0.07 52.04
N ASP A 46 -55.67 -0.35 53.01
CA ASP A 46 -55.12 0.62 53.98
C ASP A 46 -53.58 0.51 54.17
N THR A 47 -52.83 0.02 53.18
CA THR A 47 -51.36 -0.05 53.30
C THR A 47 -50.69 1.20 52.73
N GLU A 48 -50.22 2.07 53.63
CA GLU A 48 -49.30 3.18 53.34
C GLU A 48 -48.11 2.72 52.47
N PRO A 49 -47.55 3.58 51.59
CA PRO A 49 -46.46 3.21 50.69
C PRO A 49 -45.32 2.57 51.48
N GLY A 50 -45.11 1.27 51.23
CA GLY A 50 -44.20 0.40 51.97
C GLY A 50 -42.80 1.01 52.08
N GLN A 51 -42.50 1.52 53.26
CA GLN A 51 -41.17 1.89 53.66
C GLN A 51 -40.34 0.60 53.69
N VAL A 52 -39.44 0.47 52.71
CA VAL A 52 -38.46 -0.61 52.63
C VAL A 52 -37.75 -0.66 54.00
N PRO A 53 -37.79 -1.79 54.74
CA PRO A 53 -37.14 -1.86 56.04
C PRO A 53 -35.67 -1.50 55.90
N ALA A 54 -35.17 -0.63 56.77
CA ALA A 54 -33.75 -0.29 56.77
C ALA A 54 -32.93 -1.59 56.88
N PRO A 55 -31.88 -1.76 56.05
CA PRO A 55 -31.05 -2.96 56.11
C PRO A 55 -30.53 -3.17 57.53
N PRO A 56 -30.44 -4.42 58.01
CA PRO A 56 -30.02 -4.70 59.38
C PRO A 56 -28.61 -4.12 59.62
N SER A 57 -28.44 -3.44 60.76
CA SER A 57 -27.22 -2.69 61.13
C SER A 57 -25.94 -3.53 61.26
N TYR A 58 -26.04 -4.85 61.14
CA TYR A 58 -24.91 -5.78 61.17
C TYR A 58 -24.39 -6.18 59.79
N ALA A 59 -25.06 -5.82 58.69
CA ALA A 59 -24.58 -6.14 57.36
C ALA A 59 -23.31 -5.29 57.08
N PRO A 60 -22.14 -5.90 56.85
CA PRO A 60 -20.96 -5.14 56.47
C PRO A 60 -21.28 -4.41 55.16
N SER A 61 -21.19 -3.09 55.18
CA SER A 61 -21.30 -2.28 53.98
C SER A 61 -20.20 -2.73 53.03
N VAL A 62 -20.53 -3.51 52.01
CA VAL A 62 -19.59 -3.81 50.93
C VAL A 62 -19.29 -2.48 50.28
N ALA A 63 -18.13 -1.90 50.59
CA ALA A 63 -17.68 -0.66 50.00
C ALA A 63 -17.82 -0.81 48.48
N ALA A 64 -18.55 0.11 47.84
CA ALA A 64 -18.67 0.13 46.40
C ALA A 64 -17.25 0.03 45.82
N LYS A 65 -17.04 -0.94 44.93
CA LYS A 65 -15.72 -1.19 44.32
C LYS A 65 -15.17 0.15 43.82
N PRO A 66 -13.95 0.57 44.22
CA PRO A 66 -13.41 1.86 43.82
C PRO A 66 -13.51 2.02 42.31
N ASP A 67 -13.94 3.19 41.86
CA ASP A 67 -14.05 3.52 40.43
C ASP A 67 -12.74 3.09 39.74
N PRO A 68 -12.77 2.26 38.68
CA PRO A 68 -11.56 1.79 38.01
C PRO A 68 -10.63 2.93 37.58
N VAL A 69 -11.15 4.14 37.37
CA VAL A 69 -10.37 5.34 37.06
C VAL A 69 -9.54 5.85 38.27
N ALA A 70 -9.99 5.57 39.50
CA ALA A 70 -9.29 5.92 40.75
C ALA A 70 -8.18 4.92 41.12
N ALA A 71 -8.18 3.71 40.54
CA ALA A 71 -7.16 2.69 40.78
C ALA A 71 -5.85 2.94 40.02
N ILE A 72 -5.84 3.85 39.05
CA ILE A 72 -4.68 4.13 38.18
C ILE A 72 -3.99 5.43 38.65
N PRO A 73 -2.67 5.39 38.94
CA PRO A 73 -1.89 6.58 39.31
C PRO A 73 -2.04 7.71 38.29
N TRP A 74 -2.12 8.96 38.76
CA TRP A 74 -2.37 10.14 37.91
C TRP A 74 -1.38 10.28 36.74
N GLY A 75 -0.09 9.99 36.97
CA GLY A 75 0.93 10.02 35.91
C GLY A 75 0.66 9.02 34.78
N MET A 76 0.11 7.84 35.10
CA MET A 76 -0.24 6.82 34.10
C MET A 76 -1.50 7.22 33.31
N ARG A 77 -2.43 7.98 33.92
CA ARG A 77 -3.60 8.53 33.23
C ARG A 77 -3.19 9.60 32.21
N VAL A 78 -2.34 10.54 32.61
CA VAL A 78 -1.81 11.58 31.71
C VAL A 78 -0.97 10.96 30.59
N ALA A 79 -0.14 9.96 30.91
CA ALA A 79 0.62 9.22 29.91
C ALA A 79 -0.28 8.46 28.92
N ALA A 80 -1.39 7.88 29.38
CA ALA A 80 -2.35 7.18 28.52
C ALA A 80 -3.09 8.15 27.58
N GLU A 81 -3.54 9.30 28.09
CA GLU A 81 -4.20 10.33 27.28
C GLU A 81 -3.24 10.95 26.25
N ALA A 82 -2.02 11.26 26.66
CA ALA A 82 -0.98 11.75 25.77
C ALA A 82 -0.57 10.68 24.74
N GLY A 83 -0.45 9.42 25.17
CA GLY A 83 -0.11 8.28 24.33
C GLY A 83 -1.12 8.05 23.21
N TRP A 84 -2.42 8.08 23.51
CA TRP A 84 -3.46 7.95 22.48
C TRP A 84 -3.42 9.10 21.47
N ARG A 85 -3.24 10.35 21.93
CA ARG A 85 -3.12 11.51 21.02
C ARG A 85 -1.90 11.40 20.12
N LEU A 86 -0.76 10.96 20.66
CA LEU A 86 0.46 10.71 19.88
C LEU A 86 0.27 9.55 18.90
N LEU A 87 -0.44 8.49 19.27
CA LEU A 87 -0.77 7.39 18.35
C LEU A 87 -1.68 7.85 17.20
N VAL A 88 -2.71 8.65 17.48
CA VAL A 88 -3.58 9.23 16.44
C VAL A 88 -2.78 10.15 15.53
N LEU A 89 -1.91 10.99 16.09
CA LEU A 89 -1.05 11.89 15.31
C LEU A 89 -0.06 11.11 14.44
N ALA A 90 0.60 10.09 15.01
CA ALA A 90 1.50 9.21 14.28
C ALA A 90 0.77 8.43 13.17
N GLY A 91 -0.42 7.91 13.45
CA GLY A 91 -1.27 7.24 12.47
C GLY A 91 -1.71 8.17 11.35
N THR A 92 -2.10 9.41 11.68
CA THR A 92 -2.46 10.43 10.69
C THR A 92 -1.27 10.78 9.80
N LEU A 93 -0.08 10.96 10.39
CA LEU A 93 1.14 11.25 9.65
C LEU A 93 1.56 10.06 8.76
N TRP A 94 1.39 8.83 9.24
CA TRP A 94 1.66 7.62 8.46
C TRP A 94 0.71 7.48 7.27
N VAL A 95 -0.60 7.74 7.45
CA VAL A 95 -1.57 7.77 6.35
C VAL A 95 -1.22 8.88 5.36
N LEU A 96 -0.86 10.07 5.84
CA LEU A 96 -0.47 11.19 4.98
C LEU A 96 0.76 10.83 4.13
N MET A 97 1.80 10.26 4.73
CA MET A 97 2.97 9.74 4.00
C MET A 97 2.55 8.69 2.96
N ARG A 98 1.68 7.75 3.33
CA ARG A 98 1.21 6.69 2.42
C ARG A 98 0.47 7.26 1.21
N VAL A 99 -0.35 8.30 1.41
CA VAL A 99 -1.06 9.01 0.34
C VAL A 99 -0.08 9.75 -0.57
N ILE A 100 0.90 10.46 0.01
CA ILE A 100 1.92 11.18 -0.78
C ILE A 100 2.66 10.20 -1.70
N THR A 101 3.16 9.08 -1.17
CA THR A 101 3.86 8.06 -1.97
C THR A 101 2.95 7.40 -3.01
N ALA A 102 1.66 7.21 -2.71
CA ALA A 102 0.72 6.64 -3.67
C ALA A 102 0.39 7.60 -4.83
N VAL A 103 0.35 8.90 -4.56
CA VAL A 103 0.06 9.95 -5.56
C VAL A 103 1.29 10.27 -6.41
N GLU A 104 2.50 10.07 -5.89
CA GLU A 104 3.77 10.31 -6.60
C GLU A 104 3.80 9.60 -7.97
N LEU A 105 3.46 8.31 -8.02
CA LEU A 105 3.43 7.54 -9.26
C LEU A 105 2.47 8.16 -10.29
N VAL A 106 1.28 8.60 -9.85
CA VAL A 106 0.29 9.26 -10.71
C VAL A 106 0.81 10.59 -11.23
N VAL A 107 1.46 11.39 -10.38
CA VAL A 107 2.05 12.68 -10.76
C VAL A 107 3.19 12.50 -11.75
N LEU A 108 4.07 11.51 -11.53
CA LEU A 108 5.16 11.18 -12.45
C LEU A 108 4.62 10.68 -13.80
N ALA A 109 3.64 9.77 -13.79
CA ALA A 109 3.00 9.28 -15.00
C ALA A 109 2.30 10.40 -15.78
N PHE A 110 1.60 11.31 -15.09
CA PHE A 110 0.96 12.48 -15.69
C PHE A 110 1.98 13.48 -16.24
N SER A 111 3.09 13.70 -15.54
CA SER A 111 4.18 14.56 -16.00
C SER A 111 4.87 13.99 -17.24
N ALA A 112 5.14 12.68 -17.25
CA ALA A 112 5.64 11.97 -18.42
C ALA A 112 4.66 12.07 -19.60
N ALA A 113 3.36 11.89 -19.34
CA ALA A 113 2.31 12.05 -20.33
C ALA A 113 2.28 13.46 -20.93
N LEU A 114 2.47 14.50 -20.12
CA LEU A 114 2.58 15.89 -20.60
C LEU A 114 3.78 16.07 -21.53
N LEU A 115 4.95 15.53 -21.16
CA LEU A 115 6.16 15.59 -22.00
C LEU A 115 5.96 14.84 -23.33
N ILE A 116 5.39 13.64 -23.27
CA ILE A 116 5.07 12.82 -24.45
C ILE A 116 4.05 13.56 -25.34
N THR A 117 3.01 14.14 -24.74
CA THR A 117 2.00 14.94 -25.45
C THR A 117 2.64 16.14 -26.16
N ALA A 118 3.51 16.88 -25.46
CA ALA A 118 4.23 18.02 -26.03
C ALA A 118 5.14 17.60 -27.21
N MET A 119 5.80 16.45 -27.10
CA MET A 119 6.62 15.88 -28.18
C MET A 119 5.77 15.42 -29.37
N LEU A 120 4.56 14.91 -29.13
CA LEU A 120 3.64 14.42 -30.15
C LEU A 120 2.84 15.52 -30.85
N GLN A 121 2.65 16.69 -30.24
CA GLN A 121 1.93 17.82 -30.83
C GLN A 121 2.33 18.16 -32.27
N PRO A 122 3.63 18.34 -32.63
CA PRO A 122 4.02 18.62 -34.02
C PRO A 122 3.64 17.47 -34.99
N THR A 123 3.66 16.23 -34.52
CA THR A 123 3.27 15.04 -35.28
C THR A 123 1.76 15.00 -35.49
N VAL A 124 0.97 15.32 -34.46
CA VAL A 124 -0.50 15.40 -34.52
C VAL A 124 -0.95 16.50 -35.47
N VAL A 125 -0.28 17.66 -35.46
CA VAL A 125 -0.58 18.77 -36.39
C VAL A 125 -0.31 18.35 -37.84
N ARG A 126 0.78 17.62 -38.11
CA ARG A 126 1.03 17.05 -39.44
C ARG A 126 -0.04 16.04 -39.85
N LEU A 127 -0.46 15.17 -38.94
CA LEU A 127 -1.46 14.14 -39.24
C LEU A 127 -2.88 14.72 -39.40
N LYS A 128 -3.20 15.80 -38.68
CA LYS A 128 -4.47 16.54 -38.84
C LYS A 128 -4.60 17.17 -40.24
N ARG A 129 -3.49 17.49 -40.91
CA ARG A 129 -3.50 17.96 -42.31
C ARG A 129 -3.97 16.88 -43.30
N PHE A 130 -3.96 15.60 -42.93
CA PHE A 130 -4.48 14.51 -43.75
C PHE A 130 -5.99 14.29 -43.60
N GLY A 131 -6.71 15.15 -42.86
CA GLY A 131 -8.19 15.19 -42.86
C GLY A 131 -8.89 14.21 -41.92
N LEU A 132 -8.19 13.58 -40.98
CA LEU A 132 -8.82 12.69 -40.00
C LEU A 132 -9.65 13.48 -38.95
N PRO A 133 -10.80 12.93 -38.50
CA PRO A 133 -11.59 13.51 -37.42
C PRO A 133 -10.77 13.55 -36.11
N HIS A 134 -10.91 14.64 -35.37
CA HIS A 134 -10.00 15.03 -34.28
C HIS A 134 -9.79 13.94 -33.20
N GLY A 135 -10.82 13.15 -32.90
CA GLY A 135 -10.74 12.06 -31.93
C GLY A 135 -9.87 10.89 -32.39
N LEU A 136 -10.02 10.43 -33.64
CA LEU A 136 -9.28 9.28 -34.17
C LEU A 136 -7.81 9.64 -34.46
N ALA A 137 -7.56 10.83 -35.02
CA ALA A 137 -6.19 11.29 -35.28
C ALA A 137 -5.35 11.32 -33.99
N THR A 138 -5.97 11.78 -32.90
CA THR A 138 -5.38 11.88 -31.57
C THR A 138 -5.09 10.51 -30.97
N ALA A 139 -6.08 9.62 -30.93
CA ALA A 139 -5.91 8.28 -30.38
C ALA A 139 -4.86 7.48 -31.14
N VAL A 140 -4.90 7.51 -32.49
CA VAL A 140 -3.92 6.80 -33.33
C VAL A 140 -2.52 7.36 -33.13
N THR A 141 -2.35 8.68 -33.06
CA THR A 141 -1.02 9.29 -32.85
C THR A 141 -0.47 8.99 -31.47
N ALA A 142 -1.32 9.01 -30.42
CA ALA A 142 -0.92 8.65 -29.07
C ALA A 142 -0.47 7.19 -29.00
N VAL A 143 -1.29 6.26 -29.50
CA VAL A 143 -0.95 4.82 -29.51
C VAL A 143 0.32 4.56 -30.32
N LEU A 144 0.44 5.14 -31.52
CA LEU A 144 1.64 4.99 -32.35
C LEU A 144 2.89 5.55 -31.64
N GLY A 145 2.77 6.70 -30.97
CA GLY A 145 3.84 7.29 -30.17
C GLY A 145 4.33 6.35 -29.05
N PHE A 146 3.41 5.77 -28.29
CA PHE A 146 3.74 4.78 -27.26
C PHE A 146 4.38 3.52 -27.82
N VAL A 147 3.88 3.02 -28.96
CA VAL A 147 4.46 1.85 -29.63
C VAL A 147 5.91 2.14 -30.05
N VAL A 148 6.19 3.31 -30.63
CA VAL A 148 7.56 3.69 -31.03
C VAL A 148 8.48 3.79 -29.82
N ILE A 149 8.05 4.47 -28.75
CA ILE A 149 8.85 4.60 -27.51
C ILE A 149 9.10 3.22 -26.88
N GLY A 150 8.06 2.38 -26.84
CA GLY A 150 8.15 1.01 -26.33
C GLY A 150 9.10 0.14 -27.15
N LEU A 151 9.09 0.26 -28.48
CA LEU A 151 10.03 -0.46 -29.36
C LEU A 151 11.47 -0.01 -29.15
N VAL A 152 11.71 1.29 -28.97
CA VAL A 152 13.05 1.80 -28.66
C VAL A 152 13.52 1.28 -27.31
N GLY A 153 12.68 1.33 -26.27
CA GLY A 153 13.00 0.80 -24.94
C GLY A 153 13.28 -0.71 -24.98
N TRP A 154 12.43 -1.47 -25.66
CA TRP A 154 12.63 -2.91 -25.90
C TRP A 154 13.95 -3.18 -26.59
N PHE A 155 14.28 -2.44 -27.65
CA PHE A 155 15.53 -2.60 -28.39
C PHE A 155 16.76 -2.35 -27.50
N VAL A 156 16.72 -1.33 -26.64
CA VAL A 156 17.81 -1.06 -25.69
C VAL A 156 17.97 -2.21 -24.68
N VAL A 157 16.87 -2.71 -24.10
CA VAL A 157 16.93 -3.84 -23.15
C VAL A 157 17.45 -5.10 -23.83
N TRP A 158 16.94 -5.39 -25.02
CA TRP A 158 17.41 -6.50 -25.85
C TRP A 158 18.91 -6.39 -26.12
N GLN A 159 19.37 -5.22 -26.53
CA GLN A 159 20.79 -4.97 -26.79
C GLN A 159 21.63 -5.16 -25.52
N VAL A 160 21.16 -4.68 -24.35
CA VAL A 160 21.88 -4.91 -23.09
C VAL A 160 21.97 -6.42 -22.80
N MET A 161 20.89 -7.17 -22.88
CA MET A 161 20.91 -8.62 -22.61
C MET A 161 21.87 -9.38 -23.54
N GLU A 162 21.84 -9.09 -24.83
CA GLU A 162 22.75 -9.72 -25.81
C GLU A 162 24.22 -9.36 -25.54
N ASN A 163 24.50 -8.13 -25.09
CA ASN A 163 25.85 -7.74 -24.73
C ASN A 163 26.29 -8.37 -23.39
N LEU A 164 25.37 -8.60 -22.43
CA LEU A 164 25.69 -9.20 -21.13
C LEU A 164 26.26 -10.63 -21.25
N ASP A 165 25.79 -11.42 -22.22
CA ASP A 165 26.35 -12.74 -22.48
C ASP A 165 27.82 -12.65 -22.91
N THR A 166 28.15 -11.66 -23.76
CA THR A 166 29.55 -11.39 -24.14
C THR A 166 30.39 -10.80 -23.00
N LEU A 167 29.76 -10.09 -22.04
CA LEU A 167 30.45 -9.62 -20.83
C LEU A 167 30.83 -10.79 -19.93
N SER A 168 29.98 -11.82 -19.82
CA SER A 168 30.27 -13.00 -19.00
C SER A 168 31.51 -13.74 -19.51
N ASP A 169 31.65 -13.88 -20.83
CA ASP A 169 32.83 -14.49 -21.44
C ASP A 169 34.07 -13.62 -21.28
N ARG A 170 33.95 -12.29 -21.46
CA ARG A 170 35.08 -11.36 -21.21
C ARG A 170 35.52 -11.32 -19.74
N VAL A 171 34.58 -11.48 -18.80
CA VAL A 171 34.89 -11.57 -17.37
C VAL A 171 35.61 -12.89 -17.06
N ARG A 172 35.17 -14.01 -17.64
CA ARG A 172 35.88 -15.29 -17.54
C ARG A 172 37.29 -15.20 -18.11
N ASP A 173 37.45 -14.63 -19.29
CA ASP A 173 38.76 -14.41 -19.92
C ASP A 173 39.67 -13.52 -19.06
N GLY A 174 39.13 -12.44 -18.49
CA GLY A 174 39.86 -11.55 -17.58
C GLY A 174 40.27 -12.24 -16.28
N ILE A 175 39.43 -13.12 -15.72
CA ILE A 175 39.77 -13.94 -14.53
C ILE A 175 40.87 -14.94 -14.88
N ASP A 176 40.82 -15.59 -16.05
CA ASP A 176 41.84 -16.52 -16.50
C ASP A 176 43.19 -15.84 -16.79
N GLU A 177 43.16 -14.60 -17.29
CA GLU A 177 44.36 -13.79 -17.51
C GLU A 177 44.96 -13.31 -16.19
N LEU A 178 44.12 -12.89 -15.23
CA LEU A 178 44.56 -12.52 -13.88
C LEU A 178 45.15 -13.72 -13.14
N LYS A 179 44.56 -14.91 -13.31
CA LYS A 179 45.08 -16.17 -12.77
C LYS A 179 46.43 -16.52 -13.38
N ARG A 180 46.61 -16.38 -14.69
CA ARG A 180 47.90 -16.58 -15.37
C ARG A 180 48.96 -15.59 -14.89
N TRP A 181 48.60 -14.31 -14.78
CA TRP A 181 49.49 -13.28 -14.25
C TRP A 181 49.88 -13.53 -12.78
N ALA A 182 48.93 -14.00 -11.96
CA ALA A 182 49.19 -14.34 -10.56
C ALA A 182 50.08 -15.59 -10.41
N LEU A 183 49.96 -16.57 -11.30
CA LEU A 183 50.81 -17.78 -11.32
C LEU A 183 52.23 -17.49 -11.83
N ASP A 184 52.40 -16.54 -12.77
CA ASP A 184 53.71 -16.06 -13.24
C ASP A 184 54.35 -15.01 -12.29
N SER A 185 53.63 -14.61 -11.24
CA SER A 185 54.13 -13.63 -10.27
C SER A 185 55.21 -14.25 -9.38
N PRO A 186 56.36 -13.59 -9.15
CA PRO A 186 57.50 -14.13 -8.40
C PRO A 186 57.24 -14.35 -6.88
N PHE A 187 56.02 -14.10 -6.41
CA PHE A 187 55.57 -14.45 -5.06
C PHE A 187 54.83 -15.78 -5.11
N HIS A 188 55.36 -16.81 -4.42
CA HIS A 188 54.86 -18.19 -4.39
C HIS A 188 53.49 -18.31 -3.67
N VAL A 189 52.43 -17.78 -4.26
CA VAL A 189 51.07 -17.91 -3.73
C VAL A 189 50.53 -19.28 -4.16
N THR A 190 50.41 -20.17 -3.18
CA THR A 190 50.00 -21.57 -3.37
C THR A 190 48.62 -21.67 -4.04
N GLU A 191 48.50 -22.52 -5.07
CA GLU A 191 47.27 -22.78 -5.84
C GLU A 191 46.01 -23.06 -4.99
N SER A 192 46.20 -23.56 -3.76
CA SER A 192 45.13 -23.81 -2.79
C SER A 192 44.38 -22.53 -2.39
N GLN A 193 45.06 -21.40 -2.22
CA GLN A 193 44.43 -20.14 -1.82
C GLN A 193 43.57 -19.55 -2.95
N ILE A 194 43.97 -19.75 -4.20
CA ILE A 194 43.23 -19.30 -5.38
C ILE A 194 41.97 -20.14 -5.56
N ASN A 195 42.05 -21.46 -5.39
CA ASN A 195 40.88 -22.34 -5.46
C ASN A 195 39.89 -22.09 -4.32
N ASP A 196 40.35 -21.80 -3.10
CA ASP A 196 39.47 -21.45 -1.98
C ASP A 196 38.78 -20.10 -2.17
N ILE A 197 39.45 -19.11 -2.76
CA ILE A 197 38.81 -17.83 -3.11
C ILE A 197 37.80 -18.02 -4.23
N ALA A 198 38.15 -18.74 -5.30
CA ALA A 198 37.24 -19.02 -6.41
C ALA A 198 36.01 -19.83 -5.97
N LYS A 199 36.19 -20.78 -5.05
CA LYS A 199 35.11 -21.59 -4.48
C LYS A 199 34.24 -20.77 -3.54
N ASN A 200 34.81 -19.92 -2.67
CA ASN A 200 34.03 -18.99 -1.86
C ASN A 200 33.26 -17.97 -2.71
N LEU A 201 33.82 -17.50 -3.83
CA LEU A 201 33.12 -16.60 -4.74
C LEU A 201 31.97 -17.32 -5.47
N SER A 202 32.22 -18.54 -5.93
CA SER A 202 31.20 -19.38 -6.59
C SER A 202 30.08 -19.80 -5.62
N ASP A 203 30.43 -20.16 -4.39
CA ASP A 203 29.47 -20.45 -3.33
C ASP A 203 28.76 -19.17 -2.88
N THR A 204 29.38 -18.00 -2.84
CA THR A 204 28.66 -16.74 -2.53
C THR A 204 27.66 -16.39 -3.64
N ILE A 205 28.03 -16.57 -4.91
CA ILE A 205 27.13 -16.35 -6.05
C ILE A 205 26.01 -17.41 -6.07
N GLY A 206 26.30 -18.67 -5.72
CA GLY A 206 25.34 -19.76 -5.68
C GLY A 206 24.44 -19.80 -4.43
N THR A 207 24.95 -19.40 -3.26
CA THR A 207 24.20 -19.42 -1.99
C THR A 207 23.31 -18.19 -1.84
N ASN A 208 23.58 -17.11 -2.59
CA ASN A 208 22.64 -16.02 -2.80
C ASN A 208 21.42 -16.43 -3.64
N THR A 209 21.13 -17.72 -3.85
CA THR A 209 19.86 -18.17 -4.45
C THR A 209 18.63 -17.65 -3.67
N GLU A 210 18.74 -17.44 -2.35
CA GLU A 210 17.71 -16.72 -1.57
C GLU A 210 17.59 -15.23 -1.95
N GLU A 211 18.72 -14.55 -2.22
CA GLU A 211 18.76 -13.19 -2.77
C GLU A 211 18.30 -13.12 -4.25
N ILE A 212 18.54 -14.14 -5.05
CA ILE A 212 18.06 -14.22 -6.44
C ILE A 212 16.54 -14.44 -6.45
N THR A 213 16.02 -15.21 -5.49
CA THR A 213 14.56 -15.38 -5.31
C THR A 213 13.92 -14.07 -4.86
N SER A 214 14.55 -13.34 -3.94
CA SER A 214 14.05 -12.02 -3.49
C SER A 214 14.20 -10.94 -4.58
N ALA A 215 15.29 -10.96 -5.36
CA ALA A 215 15.49 -10.10 -6.51
C ALA A 215 14.45 -10.35 -7.61
N GLY A 216 14.05 -11.61 -7.82
CA GLY A 216 12.95 -11.97 -8.71
C GLY A 216 11.62 -11.36 -8.25
N LEU A 217 11.27 -11.47 -6.96
CA LEU A 217 10.04 -10.90 -6.40
C LEU A 217 10.04 -9.35 -6.41
N GLN A 218 11.17 -8.74 -6.10
CA GLN A 218 11.32 -7.28 -6.17
C GLN A 218 11.26 -6.79 -7.62
N GLY A 219 11.89 -7.52 -8.55
CA GLY A 219 11.82 -7.24 -9.99
C GLY A 219 10.39 -7.31 -10.53
N VAL A 220 9.59 -8.30 -10.09
CA VAL A 220 8.16 -8.39 -10.45
C VAL A 220 7.39 -7.17 -9.94
N THR A 221 7.62 -6.75 -8.69
CA THR A 221 6.93 -5.58 -8.12
C THR A 221 7.25 -4.31 -8.90
N VAL A 222 8.54 -4.07 -9.18
CA VAL A 222 9.00 -2.94 -9.99
C VAL A 222 8.43 -2.99 -11.41
N MET A 223 8.36 -4.17 -12.01
CA MET A 223 7.74 -4.35 -13.34
C MET A 223 6.26 -3.99 -13.32
N VAL A 224 5.51 -4.44 -12.31
CA VAL A 224 4.09 -4.11 -12.16
C VAL A 224 3.89 -2.61 -11.92
N GLU A 225 4.74 -1.99 -11.11
CA GLU A 225 4.72 -0.55 -10.85
C GLU A 225 4.99 0.25 -12.12
N PHE A 226 6.03 -0.15 -12.88
CA PHE A 226 6.36 0.44 -14.18
C PHE A 226 5.21 0.28 -15.18
N LEU A 227 4.63 -0.91 -15.31
CA LEU A 227 3.49 -1.16 -16.20
C LEU A 227 2.26 -0.33 -15.78
N THR A 228 2.03 -0.17 -14.49
CA THR A 228 0.95 0.67 -13.95
C THR A 228 1.20 2.14 -14.31
N GLY A 229 2.42 2.64 -14.09
CA GLY A 229 2.82 4.00 -14.47
C GLY A 229 2.72 4.23 -15.98
N LEU A 230 3.14 3.26 -16.79
CA LEU A 230 3.03 3.30 -18.26
C LEU A 230 1.57 3.36 -18.71
N LEU A 231 0.70 2.55 -18.13
CA LEU A 231 -0.72 2.54 -18.45
C LEU A 231 -1.39 3.87 -18.07
N LEU A 232 -1.07 4.41 -16.89
CA LEU A 232 -1.53 5.72 -16.45
C LEU A 232 -1.01 6.84 -17.35
N ALA A 233 0.25 6.78 -17.78
CA ALA A 233 0.83 7.75 -18.71
C ALA A 233 0.17 7.68 -20.08
N MET A 234 -0.12 6.47 -20.59
CA MET A 234 -0.81 6.27 -21.86
C MET A 234 -2.23 6.84 -21.82
N PHE A 235 -2.98 6.52 -20.76
CA PHE A 235 -4.32 7.05 -20.55
C PHE A 235 -4.31 8.57 -20.38
N SER A 236 -3.40 9.10 -19.56
CA SER A 236 -3.24 10.53 -19.35
C SER A 236 -2.89 11.26 -20.64
N THR A 237 -1.99 10.70 -21.46
CA THR A 237 -1.61 11.26 -22.77
C THR A 237 -2.81 11.33 -23.69
N LEU A 238 -3.63 10.27 -23.74
CA LEU A 238 -4.83 10.25 -24.57
C LEU A 238 -5.84 11.32 -24.13
N PHE A 239 -6.08 11.45 -22.83
CA PHE A 239 -6.97 12.48 -22.28
C PHE A 239 -6.43 13.91 -22.48
N LEU A 240 -5.13 14.12 -22.27
CA LEU A 240 -4.45 15.38 -22.50
C LEU A 240 -4.49 15.79 -23.97
N LEU A 241 -4.33 14.83 -24.88
CA LEU A 241 -4.33 15.11 -26.31
C LEU A 241 -5.76 15.30 -26.84
N TYR A 242 -6.74 14.56 -26.31
CA TYR A 242 -8.15 14.65 -26.73
C TYR A 242 -8.86 15.87 -26.14
N ASP A 243 -8.70 16.10 -24.84
CA ASP A 243 -9.46 17.08 -24.04
C ASP A 243 -8.57 18.12 -23.35
N GLY A 244 -7.30 18.28 -23.78
CA GLY A 244 -6.33 19.18 -23.14
C GLY A 244 -6.84 20.61 -22.91
N ARG A 245 -7.66 21.14 -23.83
CA ARG A 245 -8.32 22.45 -23.67
C ARG A 245 -9.34 22.45 -22.53
N ARG A 246 -10.18 21.42 -22.44
CA ARG A 246 -11.21 21.30 -21.39
C ARG A 246 -10.59 21.08 -20.02
N ILE A 247 -9.49 20.32 -19.96
CA ILE A 247 -8.69 20.12 -18.75
C ILE A 247 -8.05 21.45 -18.33
N TRP A 248 -7.48 22.21 -19.26
CA TRP A 248 -6.90 23.53 -18.97
C TRP A 248 -7.95 24.51 -18.43
N GLU A 249 -9.11 24.60 -19.06
CA GLU A 249 -10.23 25.43 -18.58
C GLU A 249 -10.73 25.01 -17.20
N TRP A 250 -10.72 23.70 -16.90
CA TRP A 250 -11.05 23.19 -15.58
C TRP A 250 -9.96 23.52 -14.54
N SER A 251 -8.68 23.38 -14.89
CA SER A 251 -7.56 23.76 -14.02
C SER A 251 -7.58 25.26 -13.68
N LEU A 252 -7.95 26.11 -14.63
CA LEU A 252 -8.14 27.55 -14.38
C LEU A 252 -9.27 27.86 -13.38
N LYS A 253 -10.23 26.95 -13.16
CA LYS A 253 -11.28 27.11 -12.13
C LYS A 253 -10.76 26.89 -10.72
N LEU A 254 -9.73 26.07 -10.54
CA LEU A 254 -9.05 25.85 -9.25
C LEU A 254 -8.18 27.04 -8.84
N VAL A 255 -7.73 27.85 -9.82
CA VAL A 255 -6.94 29.05 -9.56
C VAL A 255 -7.86 30.19 -9.08
N PRO A 256 -7.54 30.86 -7.95
CA PRO A 256 -8.28 32.02 -7.45
C PRO A 256 -8.40 33.11 -8.53
N ALA A 257 -9.54 33.81 -8.58
CA ALA A 257 -9.86 34.76 -9.65
C ALA A 257 -8.77 35.82 -9.90
N ALA A 258 -8.01 36.20 -8.87
CA ALA A 258 -6.93 37.18 -8.94
C ALA A 258 -5.71 36.73 -9.78
N ALA A 259 -5.42 35.41 -9.87
CA ALA A 259 -4.27 34.88 -10.62
C ALA A 259 -4.65 34.36 -12.02
N ARG A 260 -5.94 34.30 -12.35
CA ARG A 260 -6.44 33.82 -13.66
C ARG A 260 -5.89 34.59 -14.87
N PRO A 261 -5.74 35.93 -14.86
CA PRO A 261 -5.26 36.66 -16.04
C PRO A 261 -3.79 36.33 -16.40
N GLY A 262 -2.94 36.09 -15.39
CA GLY A 262 -1.53 35.73 -15.58
C GLY A 262 -1.32 34.28 -16.01
N VAL A 263 -2.14 33.36 -15.50
CA VAL A 263 -2.04 31.92 -15.82
C VAL A 263 -2.74 31.59 -17.15
N ALA A 264 -3.84 32.27 -17.51
CA ALA A 264 -4.58 32.00 -18.74
C ALA A 264 -3.74 32.13 -20.03
N GLY A 265 -2.69 32.95 -20.01
CA GLY A 265 -1.78 33.14 -21.15
C GLY A 265 -0.81 31.99 -21.42
N ALA A 266 -0.67 31.03 -20.51
CA ALA A 266 0.19 29.85 -20.66
C ALA A 266 -0.49 28.67 -21.39
N GLY A 267 -1.80 28.76 -21.62
CA GLY A 267 -2.56 27.76 -22.38
C GLY A 267 -2.50 27.97 -23.90
N PRO A 268 -3.01 27.01 -24.69
CA PRO A 268 -3.02 27.11 -26.14
C PRO A 268 -3.72 28.41 -26.58
N ARG A 269 -2.99 29.29 -27.28
CA ARG A 269 -3.60 30.42 -27.98
C ARG A 269 -4.43 29.88 -29.14
N ALA A 270 -5.64 30.42 -29.28
CA ALA A 270 -6.55 30.14 -30.39
C ALA A 270 -5.86 30.25 -31.76
#